data_AF-A0A359D0I0-F1
#
_entry.id   AF-A0A359D0I0-F1
#
_cell.length_a   1.000
_cell.length_b   1.000
_cell.length_c   1.000
_cell.angle_alpha   90.00
_cell.angle_beta   90.00
_cell.angle_gamma   90.00
#
_symmetry.space_group_name_H-M   'P 1'
#
loop_
_entity.id
_entity.type
_entity.pdbx_description
1 polymer ?
#
loop_
_entity_poly.entity_id
_entity_poly.type
_entity_poly.pdbx_seq_one_letter_code
_entity_poly.pdbx_strand_id
1 'polypeptide(L)'
;MATFNYTVDTKPMAEEIRSVSHHVNATTGAVVAMQTAVILAEEKAADHVCNNVNKGFYSLIRSQISQKMAKLQSDVDSHLMQLVQQKNALLSIKNRMQRDYNMIAGRYIKLFNGLNANLKQRVFELDKPTIDFAVKEVDKVSNRTKYLTATIPITQLESVSLSQKIVASNIKHRGLNVINSMRSFLFEMNTQKKLTDQILINDNRYTGTATIYIPVVICECNRDKTDSKNLEIIVSDVELDNFSKSAIQNTAYAEINKVEWSQKSVSNSEIKSEFSKLLSSSSKSQRVKDLAMQLFQSNNYQTI
;
A
#
# COMPACT_ATOMS: atom_id res chain seq x y z
N MET A 1 87.87 49.24 117.52
CA MET A 1 87.27 48.99 116.19
C MET A 1 87.33 47.50 115.94
N ALA A 2 86.20 46.81 115.97
CA ALA A 2 86.15 45.39 115.64
C ALA A 2 85.54 45.24 114.23
N THR A 3 86.40 44.89 113.28
CA THR A 3 86.05 44.51 111.91
C THR A 3 85.42 43.12 111.94
N PHE A 4 84.16 43.02 111.55
CA PHE A 4 83.49 41.73 111.37
C PHE A 4 83.71 41.23 109.95
N ASN A 5 84.44 40.12 109.82
CA ASN A 5 84.64 39.42 108.55
C ASN A 5 83.63 38.25 108.51
N TYR A 6 82.71 38.27 107.55
CA TYR A 6 81.73 37.21 107.35
C TYR A 6 82.09 36.41 106.08
N THR A 7 82.37 35.12 106.28
CA THR A 7 82.53 34.16 105.18
C THR A 7 81.14 33.70 104.77
N VAL A 8 80.65 34.19 103.63
CA VAL A 8 79.36 33.77 103.08
C VAL A 8 79.53 32.37 102.49
N ASP A 9 78.86 31.38 103.09
CA ASP A 9 78.82 30.02 102.56
C ASP A 9 77.94 29.98 101.30
N THR A 10 78.55 29.75 100.14
CA THR A 10 77.85 29.69 98.84
C THR A 10 77.43 28.27 98.46
N LYS A 11 77.76 27.26 99.28
CA LYS A 11 77.33 25.86 99.10
C LYS A 11 75.81 25.68 98.96
N PRO A 12 74.95 26.32 99.79
CA PRO A 12 73.50 26.18 99.61
C PRO A 12 73.03 26.72 98.26
N MET A 13 73.62 27.79 97.75
CA MET A 13 73.27 28.33 96.42
C MET A 13 73.73 27.40 95.28
N ALA A 14 74.90 26.76 95.42
CA ALA A 14 75.40 25.82 94.41
C ALA A 14 74.56 24.53 94.35
N GLU A 15 74.06 24.03 95.48
CA GLU A 15 73.13 22.90 95.53
C GLU A 15 71.79 23.22 94.85
N GLU A 16 71.23 24.42 95.11
CA GLU A 16 69.99 24.86 94.45
C GLU A 16 70.17 25.03 92.93
N ILE A 17 71.29 25.61 92.47
CA ILE A 17 71.59 25.70 91.02
C ILE A 17 71.72 24.32 90.38
N ARG A 18 72.32 23.35 91.09
CA ARG A 18 72.43 21.96 90.61
C ARG A 18 71.05 21.29 90.54
N SER A 19 70.19 21.54 91.53
CA SER A 19 68.80 21.08 91.54
C SER A 19 68.02 21.66 90.35
N VAL A 20 68.10 22.98 90.12
CA VAL A 20 67.46 23.64 88.99
C VAL A 20 67.98 23.10 87.65
N SER A 21 69.30 22.94 87.49
CA SER A 21 69.88 22.37 86.28
C SER A 21 69.39 20.95 86.00
N HIS A 22 69.20 20.13 87.05
CA HIS A 22 68.67 18.77 86.88
C HIS A 22 67.19 18.78 86.47
N HIS A 23 66.37 19.65 87.06
CA HIS A 23 64.97 19.85 86.66
C HIS A 23 64.84 20.37 85.22
N VAL A 24 65.70 21.31 84.81
CA VAL A 24 65.71 21.84 83.43
C VAL A 24 66.14 20.76 82.44
N ASN A 25 67.16 19.96 82.76
CA ASN A 25 67.58 18.85 81.88
C ASN A 25 66.52 17.75 81.80
N ALA A 26 65.85 17.42 82.91
CA ALA A 26 64.74 16.47 82.94
C ALA A 26 63.53 16.97 82.13
N THR A 27 63.21 18.26 82.26
CA THR A 27 62.16 18.92 81.48
C THR A 27 62.51 18.97 80.00
N THR A 28 63.77 19.27 79.65
CA THR A 28 64.26 19.27 78.27
C THR A 28 64.17 17.86 77.67
N GLY A 29 64.57 16.83 78.40
CA GLY A 29 64.41 15.43 77.98
C GLY A 29 62.95 15.03 77.79
N ALA A 30 62.06 15.46 78.68
CA ALA A 30 60.62 15.24 78.56
C ALA A 30 60.00 15.97 77.36
N VAL A 31 60.45 17.21 77.07
CA VAL A 31 59.99 17.98 75.90
C VAL A 31 60.49 17.34 74.60
N VAL A 32 61.75 16.90 74.55
CA VAL A 32 62.29 16.18 73.38
C VAL A 32 61.56 14.84 73.19
N ALA A 33 61.29 14.10 74.26
CA ALA A 33 60.52 12.85 74.20
C ALA A 33 59.06 13.08 73.78
N MET A 34 58.45 14.18 74.22
CA MET A 34 57.10 14.58 73.78
C MET A 34 57.12 14.96 72.30
N GLN A 35 58.10 15.74 71.86
CA GLN A 35 58.23 16.15 70.47
C GLN A 35 58.43 14.95 69.54
N THR A 36 59.28 14.00 69.92
CA THR A 36 59.45 12.75 69.16
C THR A 36 58.19 11.90 69.18
N ALA A 37 57.48 11.82 70.30
CA ALA A 37 56.19 11.12 70.39
C ALA A 37 55.11 11.78 69.51
N VAL A 38 55.07 13.11 69.45
CA VAL A 38 54.14 13.86 68.58
C VAL A 38 54.48 13.62 67.11
N ILE A 39 55.75 13.70 66.71
CA ILE A 39 56.18 13.42 65.33
C ILE A 39 55.83 11.99 64.92
N LEU A 40 56.08 11.00 65.78
CA LEU A 40 55.70 9.60 65.53
C LEU A 40 54.17 9.42 65.46
N ALA A 41 53.41 10.19 66.22
CA ALA A 41 51.95 10.18 66.16
C ALA A 41 51.44 10.83 64.86
N GLU A 42 52.04 11.93 64.42
CA GLU A 42 51.72 12.60 63.16
C GLU A 42 52.04 11.72 61.95
N GLU A 43 53.19 11.04 61.95
CA GLU A 43 53.56 10.10 60.88
C GLU A 43 52.57 8.94 60.78
N LYS A 44 52.23 8.31 61.91
CA LYS A 44 51.21 7.25 61.95
C LYS A 44 49.83 7.74 61.54
N ALA A 45 49.45 8.97 61.93
CA ALA A 45 48.19 9.57 61.53
C ALA A 45 48.17 9.86 60.03
N ALA A 46 49.26 10.38 59.46
CA ALA A 46 49.41 10.63 58.03
C ALA A 46 49.33 9.32 57.23
N ASP A 47 50.05 8.28 57.65
CA ASP A 47 49.99 6.95 57.02
C ASP A 47 48.60 6.34 57.10
N HIS A 48 47.92 6.48 58.23
CA HIS A 48 46.56 6.00 58.40
C HIS A 48 45.58 6.74 57.47
N VAL A 49 45.70 8.07 57.37
CA VAL A 49 44.89 8.88 56.44
C VAL A 49 45.18 8.51 54.99
N CYS A 50 46.44 8.46 54.57
CA CYS A 50 46.84 8.09 53.21
C CYS A 50 46.34 6.69 52.83
N ASN A 51 46.49 5.70 53.72
CA ASN A 51 46.01 4.34 53.47
C ASN A 51 44.48 4.28 53.37
N ASN A 52 43.75 5.03 54.21
CA ASN A 52 42.29 5.08 54.14
C ASN A 52 41.78 5.81 52.90
N VAL A 53 42.44 6.89 52.49
CA VAL A 53 42.12 7.61 51.24
C VAL A 53 42.35 6.71 50.04
N ASN A 54 43.50 6.01 49.97
CA ASN A 54 43.78 5.07 48.90
C ASN A 54 42.74 3.95 48.85
N LYS A 55 42.48 3.28 49.99
CA LYS A 55 41.46 2.22 50.07
C LYS A 55 40.07 2.73 49.68
N GLY A 56 39.68 3.91 50.14
CA GLY A 56 38.42 4.56 49.80
C GLY A 56 38.32 4.83 48.29
N PHE A 57 39.36 5.43 47.70
CA PHE A 57 39.43 5.70 46.27
C PHE A 57 39.35 4.41 45.44
N TYR A 58 40.16 3.40 45.75
CA TYR A 58 40.12 2.10 45.07
C TYR A 58 38.74 1.44 45.18
N SER A 59 38.11 1.48 46.35
CA SER A 59 36.76 0.95 46.56
C SER A 59 35.72 1.68 45.72
N LEU A 60 35.78 3.02 45.68
CA LEU A 60 34.89 3.85 44.87
C LEU A 60 35.05 3.58 43.38
N ILE A 61 36.28 3.56 42.87
CA ILE A 61 36.55 3.28 41.45
C ILE A 61 36.07 1.87 41.09
N ARG A 62 36.35 0.87 41.93
CA ARG A 62 35.86 -0.50 41.70
C ARG A 62 34.34 -0.55 41.67
N SER A 63 33.67 0.13 42.60
CA SER A 63 32.20 0.22 42.63
C SER A 63 31.65 0.89 41.37
N GLN A 64 32.23 2.01 40.93
CA GLN A 64 31.81 2.70 39.71
C GLN A 64 32.02 1.85 38.45
N ILE A 65 33.15 1.13 38.35
CA ILE A 65 33.40 0.19 37.24
C ILE A 65 32.36 -0.94 37.27
N SER A 66 32.09 -1.53 38.42
CA SER A 66 31.06 -2.57 38.57
C SER A 66 29.67 -2.06 38.19
N GLN A 67 29.30 -0.85 38.58
CA GLN A 67 28.01 -0.24 38.19
C GLN A 67 27.91 0.00 36.69
N LYS A 68 28.97 0.52 36.06
CA LYS A 68 29.02 0.70 34.59
C LYS A 68 28.93 -0.63 33.86
N MET A 69 29.62 -1.66 34.34
CA MET A 69 29.58 -3.00 33.76
C MET A 69 28.18 -3.62 33.89
N ALA A 70 27.53 -3.49 35.04
CA ALA A 70 26.16 -3.97 35.25
C ALA A 70 25.16 -3.25 34.34
N LYS A 71 25.32 -1.94 34.15
CA LYS A 71 24.50 -1.17 33.21
C LYS A 71 24.68 -1.66 31.77
N LEU A 72 25.93 -1.77 31.30
CA LEU A 72 26.21 -2.25 29.95
C LEU A 72 25.68 -3.67 29.73
N GLN A 73 25.81 -4.56 30.72
CA GLN A 73 25.25 -5.91 30.65
C GLN A 73 23.73 -5.86 30.51
N SER A 74 23.03 -5.04 31.30
CA SER A 74 21.59 -4.85 31.20
C SER A 74 21.14 -4.30 29.85
N ASP A 75 21.91 -3.36 29.28
CA ASP A 75 21.61 -2.79 27.96
C ASP A 75 21.77 -3.85 26.85
N VAL A 76 22.83 -4.66 26.92
CA VAL A 76 23.05 -5.80 26.01
C VAL A 76 21.92 -6.82 26.10
N ASP A 77 21.52 -7.21 27.32
CA ASP A 77 20.47 -8.20 27.53
C ASP A 77 19.11 -7.70 27.00
N SER A 78 18.81 -6.41 27.19
CA SER A 78 17.62 -5.76 26.63
C SER A 78 17.61 -5.79 25.10
N HIS A 79 18.73 -5.40 24.47
CA HIS A 79 18.84 -5.44 23.01
C HIS A 79 18.79 -6.87 22.45
N LEU A 80 19.39 -7.85 23.13
CA LEU A 80 19.31 -9.25 22.75
C LEU A 80 17.85 -9.74 22.81
N MET A 81 17.11 -9.38 23.85
CA MET A 81 15.68 -9.70 23.97
C MET A 81 14.87 -9.09 22.82
N GLN A 82 15.13 -7.82 22.47
CA GLN A 82 14.50 -7.17 21.32
C GLN A 82 14.81 -7.89 20.00
N LEU A 83 16.07 -8.30 19.78
CA LEU A 83 16.46 -9.04 18.59
C LEU A 83 15.77 -10.41 18.50
N VAL A 84 15.62 -11.12 19.62
CA VAL A 84 14.89 -12.39 19.67
C VAL A 84 13.41 -12.18 19.34
N GLN A 85 12.79 -11.14 19.89
CA GLN A 85 11.41 -10.79 19.58
C GLN A 85 11.22 -10.46 18.10
N GLN A 86 12.10 -9.63 17.52
CA GLN A 86 12.07 -9.28 16.10
C GLN A 86 12.29 -10.51 15.20
N LYS A 87 13.22 -11.38 15.56
CA LYS A 87 13.44 -12.66 14.85
C LYS A 87 12.16 -13.51 14.83
N ASN A 88 11.48 -13.65 15.97
CA ASN A 88 10.25 -14.42 16.06
C ASN A 88 9.12 -13.80 15.24
N ALA A 89 9.00 -12.46 15.25
CA ALA A 89 8.07 -11.74 14.41
C ALA A 89 8.33 -11.98 12.92
N LEU A 90 9.59 -11.87 12.46
CA LEU A 90 9.97 -12.17 11.08
C LEU A 90 9.67 -13.61 10.68
N LEU A 91 9.93 -14.57 11.58
CA LEU A 91 9.64 -15.99 11.32
C LEU A 91 8.12 -16.21 11.13
N SER A 92 7.30 -15.56 11.94
CA SER A 92 5.83 -15.63 11.82
C SER A 92 5.34 -15.05 10.49
N ILE A 93 5.92 -13.93 10.05
CA ILE A 93 5.61 -13.29 8.76
C ILE A 93 6.00 -14.22 7.61
N LYS A 94 7.22 -14.79 7.65
CA LYS A 94 7.68 -15.77 6.67
C LYS A 94 6.70 -16.94 6.56
N ASN A 95 6.27 -17.50 7.69
CA ASN A 95 5.33 -18.63 7.71
C ASN A 95 3.95 -18.25 7.16
N ARG A 96 3.50 -17.01 7.35
CA ARG A 96 2.27 -16.49 6.73
C ARG A 96 2.45 -16.36 5.21
N MET A 97 3.51 -15.69 4.77
CA MET A 97 3.83 -15.53 3.35
C MET A 97 3.94 -16.88 2.63
N GLN A 98 4.57 -17.88 3.25
CA GLN A 98 4.71 -19.21 2.66
C GLN A 98 3.35 -19.92 2.52
N ARG A 99 2.45 -19.79 3.50
CA ARG A 99 1.09 -20.33 3.40
C ARG A 99 0.29 -19.64 2.30
N ASP A 100 0.39 -18.32 2.21
CA ASP A 100 -0.29 -17.52 1.19
C ASP A 100 0.22 -17.89 -0.21
N TYR A 101 1.54 -17.99 -0.37
CA TYR A 101 2.16 -18.45 -1.61
C TYR A 101 1.64 -19.82 -2.04
N ASN A 102 1.65 -20.80 -1.13
CA ASN A 102 1.16 -22.15 -1.43
C ASN A 102 -0.34 -22.17 -1.77
N MET A 103 -1.14 -21.36 -1.09
CA MET A 103 -2.57 -21.22 -1.38
C MET A 103 -2.79 -20.64 -2.78
N ILE A 104 -2.11 -19.56 -3.12
CA ILE A 104 -2.23 -18.88 -4.41
C ILE A 104 -1.73 -19.79 -5.54
N ALA A 105 -0.53 -20.36 -5.39
CA ALA A 105 0.03 -21.30 -6.35
C ALA A 105 -0.91 -22.50 -6.57
N GLY A 106 -1.46 -23.07 -5.49
CA GLY A 106 -2.42 -24.16 -5.58
C GLY A 106 -3.71 -23.79 -6.34
N ARG A 107 -4.21 -22.56 -6.16
CA ARG A 107 -5.36 -22.05 -6.92
C ARG A 107 -5.05 -21.93 -8.40
N TYR A 108 -3.89 -21.37 -8.76
CA TYR A 108 -3.47 -21.25 -10.16
C TYR A 108 -3.27 -22.61 -10.82
N ILE A 109 -2.63 -23.56 -10.14
CA ILE A 109 -2.46 -24.92 -10.65
C ILE A 109 -3.82 -25.57 -10.95
N LYS A 110 -4.79 -25.45 -10.04
CA LYS A 110 -6.16 -25.96 -10.27
C LYS A 110 -6.84 -25.28 -11.44
N LEU A 111 -6.71 -23.95 -11.56
CA LEU A 111 -7.28 -23.19 -12.66
C LEU A 111 -6.71 -23.64 -14.01
N PHE A 112 -5.38 -23.72 -14.13
CA PHE A 112 -4.73 -24.15 -15.37
C PHE A 112 -5.08 -25.59 -15.74
N ASN A 113 -5.10 -26.49 -14.76
CA ASN A 113 -5.52 -27.88 -15.01
C ASN A 113 -7.00 -27.95 -15.44
N GLY A 114 -7.88 -27.15 -14.82
CA GLY A 114 -9.28 -27.04 -15.21
C GLY A 114 -9.44 -26.49 -16.62
N LEU A 115 -8.70 -25.46 -17.00
CA LEU A 115 -8.69 -24.90 -18.36
C LEU A 115 -8.19 -25.92 -19.37
N ASN A 116 -7.12 -26.65 -19.05
CA ASN A 116 -6.57 -27.68 -19.94
C ASN A 116 -7.56 -28.84 -20.16
N ALA A 117 -8.24 -29.28 -19.10
CA ALA A 117 -9.29 -30.28 -19.20
C ALA A 117 -10.48 -29.81 -20.06
N ASN A 118 -10.93 -28.57 -19.86
CA ASN A 118 -11.99 -27.96 -20.68
C ASN A 118 -11.57 -27.83 -22.14
N LEU A 119 -10.33 -27.43 -22.41
CA LEU A 119 -9.80 -27.33 -23.77
C LEU A 119 -9.81 -28.69 -24.45
N LYS A 120 -9.32 -29.73 -23.77
CA LYS A 120 -9.33 -31.11 -24.27
C LYS A 120 -10.76 -31.58 -24.61
N GLN A 121 -11.73 -31.30 -23.74
CA GLN A 121 -13.13 -31.65 -23.98
C GLN A 121 -13.71 -30.89 -25.19
N ARG A 122 -13.45 -29.59 -25.31
CA ARG A 122 -13.92 -28.80 -26.46
C ARG A 122 -13.32 -29.27 -27.78
N VAL A 123 -12.03 -29.58 -27.81
CA VAL A 123 -11.38 -30.15 -29.00
C VAL A 123 -12.06 -31.46 -29.39
N PHE A 124 -12.30 -32.35 -28.42
CA PHE A 124 -13.01 -33.60 -28.68
C PHE A 124 -14.43 -33.38 -29.21
N GLU A 125 -15.19 -32.43 -28.66
CA GLU A 125 -16.53 -32.10 -29.13
C GLU A 125 -16.56 -31.51 -30.53
N LEU A 126 -15.53 -30.73 -30.92
CA LEU A 126 -15.37 -30.22 -32.27
C LEU A 126 -15.06 -31.33 -33.29
N ASP A 127 -14.26 -32.32 -32.89
CA ASP A 127 -13.88 -33.43 -33.77
C ASP A 127 -14.98 -34.50 -33.87
N LYS A 128 -15.84 -34.59 -32.85
CA LYS A 128 -16.88 -35.62 -32.75
C LYS A 128 -17.81 -35.71 -33.97
N PRO A 129 -18.39 -34.63 -34.53
CA PRO A 129 -19.24 -34.70 -35.73
C PRO A 129 -18.50 -35.26 -36.95
N THR A 130 -17.21 -34.93 -37.10
CA THR A 130 -16.38 -35.40 -38.21
C THR A 130 -16.15 -36.91 -38.10
N ILE A 131 -15.82 -37.39 -36.89
CA ILE A 131 -15.65 -38.82 -36.61
C ILE A 131 -16.97 -39.56 -36.80
N ASP A 132 -18.06 -39.04 -36.25
CA ASP A 132 -19.39 -39.64 -36.38
C ASP A 132 -19.84 -39.71 -37.85
N PHE A 133 -19.59 -38.67 -38.65
CA PHE A 133 -19.86 -38.68 -40.09
C PHE A 133 -19.04 -39.77 -40.81
N ALA A 134 -17.73 -39.79 -40.57
CA ALA A 134 -16.82 -40.74 -41.22
C ALA A 134 -17.15 -42.20 -40.90
N VAL A 135 -17.51 -42.49 -39.65
CA VAL A 135 -17.75 -43.87 -39.18
C VAL A 135 -19.20 -44.31 -39.43
N LYS A 136 -20.20 -43.46 -39.17
CA LYS A 136 -21.61 -43.89 -39.19
C LYS A 136 -22.33 -43.57 -40.49
N GLU A 137 -22.06 -42.42 -41.09
CA GLU A 137 -22.86 -41.94 -42.23
C GLU A 137 -22.26 -42.36 -43.57
N VAL A 138 -20.93 -42.41 -43.71
CA VAL A 138 -20.27 -42.89 -44.95
C VAL A 138 -20.69 -44.32 -45.29
N ASP A 139 -20.68 -45.23 -44.31
CA ASP A 139 -21.05 -46.62 -44.53
C ASP A 139 -22.54 -46.80 -44.85
N LYS A 140 -23.42 -46.06 -44.15
CA LYS A 140 -24.87 -46.07 -44.44
C LYS A 140 -25.16 -45.54 -45.84
N VAL A 141 -24.55 -44.42 -46.23
CA VAL A 141 -24.74 -43.81 -47.56
C VAL A 141 -24.19 -44.73 -48.65
N SER A 142 -23.03 -45.35 -48.43
CA SER A 142 -22.43 -46.34 -49.33
C SER A 142 -23.37 -47.54 -49.55
N ASN A 143 -23.86 -48.15 -48.47
CA ASN A 143 -24.77 -49.29 -48.54
C ASN A 143 -26.10 -48.92 -49.22
N ARG A 144 -26.70 -47.79 -48.84
CA ARG A 144 -27.98 -47.31 -49.42
C ARG A 144 -27.85 -46.97 -50.92
N THR A 145 -26.68 -46.47 -51.34
CA THR A 145 -26.36 -46.23 -52.75
C THR A 145 -26.25 -47.54 -53.53
N LYS A 146 -25.61 -48.57 -52.97
CA LYS A 146 -25.56 -49.92 -53.59
C LYS A 146 -26.95 -50.50 -53.81
N TYR A 147 -27.85 -50.40 -52.83
CA TYR A 147 -29.21 -50.93 -52.94
C TYR A 147 -30.08 -50.21 -53.98
N LEU A 148 -30.02 -48.87 -54.04
CA LEU A 148 -30.77 -48.08 -55.02
C LEU A 148 -30.33 -48.35 -56.47
N THR A 149 -29.08 -48.79 -56.67
CA THR A 149 -28.54 -49.14 -58.00
C THR A 149 -28.95 -50.56 -58.43
N ALA A 150 -29.28 -51.43 -57.48
CA ALA A 150 -29.56 -52.85 -57.73
C ALA A 150 -31.04 -53.16 -58.09
N THR A 151 -31.97 -52.18 -58.03
CA THR A 151 -33.41 -52.47 -58.12
C THR A 151 -34.03 -52.43 -59.53
N ILE A 152 -33.26 -52.57 -60.62
CA ILE A 152 -33.89 -52.65 -61.96
C ILE A 152 -33.30 -53.80 -62.80
N PRO A 153 -33.89 -55.01 -62.73
CA PRO A 153 -33.77 -55.98 -63.80
C PRO A 153 -35.15 -56.27 -64.38
N ILE A 154 -35.52 -55.55 -65.44
CA ILE A 154 -36.52 -56.03 -66.39
C ILE A 154 -35.94 -55.78 -67.79
N THR A 155 -35.51 -56.87 -68.44
CA THR A 155 -34.90 -57.03 -69.79
C THR A 155 -33.42 -56.62 -69.99
N GLN A 156 -32.64 -57.46 -70.69
CA GLN A 156 -31.21 -57.67 -70.43
C GLN A 156 -30.19 -56.76 -71.17
N LEU A 157 -30.61 -55.82 -72.01
CA LEU A 157 -29.68 -54.90 -72.71
C LEU A 157 -30.18 -53.44 -72.74
N GLU A 158 -31.46 -53.20 -72.99
CA GLU A 158 -32.05 -51.84 -72.91
C GLU A 158 -32.09 -51.30 -71.47
N SER A 159 -32.27 -52.19 -70.48
CA SER A 159 -32.25 -51.81 -69.05
C SER A 159 -30.90 -51.25 -68.60
N VAL A 160 -29.77 -51.71 -69.15
CA VAL A 160 -28.44 -51.26 -68.69
C VAL A 160 -28.18 -49.81 -69.09
N SER A 161 -28.46 -49.45 -70.34
CA SER A 161 -28.35 -48.05 -70.84
C SER A 161 -29.30 -47.11 -70.09
N LEU A 162 -30.55 -47.53 -69.89
CA LEU A 162 -31.55 -46.75 -69.16
C LEU A 162 -31.19 -46.60 -67.68
N SER A 163 -30.73 -47.68 -67.04
CA SER A 163 -30.26 -47.69 -65.64
C SER A 163 -29.04 -46.78 -65.47
N GLN A 164 -28.06 -46.84 -66.40
CA GLN A 164 -26.92 -45.91 -66.39
C GLN A 164 -27.35 -44.45 -66.53
N LYS A 165 -28.33 -44.15 -67.40
CA LYS A 165 -28.90 -42.79 -67.52
C LYS A 165 -29.63 -42.35 -66.25
N ILE A 166 -30.38 -43.25 -65.60
CA ILE A 166 -31.07 -42.97 -64.33
C ILE A 166 -30.06 -42.72 -63.20
N VAL A 167 -29.00 -43.53 -63.11
CA VAL A 167 -27.92 -43.36 -62.13
C VAL A 167 -27.19 -42.04 -62.38
N ALA A 168 -26.81 -41.74 -63.63
CA ALA A 168 -26.18 -40.48 -64.00
C ALA A 168 -27.09 -39.27 -63.69
N SER A 169 -28.39 -39.39 -63.97
CA SER A 169 -29.38 -38.34 -63.65
C SER A 169 -29.54 -38.14 -62.14
N ASN A 170 -29.60 -39.22 -61.36
CA ASN A 170 -29.65 -39.16 -59.90
C ASN A 170 -28.38 -38.55 -59.31
N ILE A 171 -27.20 -38.92 -59.83
CA ILE A 171 -25.92 -38.32 -59.42
C ILE A 171 -25.91 -36.83 -59.77
N LYS A 172 -26.36 -36.44 -60.96
CA LYS A 172 -26.45 -35.03 -61.38
C LYS A 172 -27.41 -34.23 -60.50
N HIS A 173 -28.58 -34.78 -60.20
CA HIS A 173 -29.57 -34.15 -59.31
C HIS A 173 -29.03 -33.99 -57.89
N ARG A 174 -28.39 -35.04 -57.33
CA ARG A 174 -27.73 -34.96 -56.01
C ARG A 174 -26.57 -33.97 -56.01
N GLY A 175 -25.75 -33.95 -57.06
CA GLY A 175 -24.65 -32.99 -57.22
C GLY A 175 -25.17 -31.54 -57.27
N LEU A 176 -26.26 -31.29 -57.98
CA LEU A 176 -26.93 -29.99 -57.99
C LEU A 176 -27.41 -29.59 -56.59
N ASN A 177 -28.02 -30.52 -55.85
CA ASN A 177 -28.46 -30.26 -54.47
C ASN A 177 -27.27 -29.92 -53.55
N VAL A 178 -26.13 -30.60 -53.70
CA VAL A 178 -24.90 -30.28 -52.95
C VAL A 178 -24.38 -28.88 -53.29
N ILE A 179 -24.33 -28.51 -54.57
CA ILE A 179 -23.92 -27.17 -55.00
C ILE A 179 -24.85 -26.11 -54.41
N ASN A 180 -26.17 -26.35 -54.41
CA ASN A 180 -27.14 -25.44 -53.81
C ASN A 180 -26.94 -25.33 -52.29
N SER A 181 -26.71 -26.43 -51.58
CA SER A 181 -26.40 -26.41 -50.14
C SER A 181 -25.11 -25.66 -49.83
N MET A 182 -24.05 -25.84 -50.63
CA MET A 182 -22.80 -25.09 -50.50
C MET A 182 -23.00 -23.60 -50.73
N ARG A 183 -23.81 -23.23 -51.73
CA ARG A 183 -24.19 -21.82 -51.99
C ARG A 183 -24.90 -21.21 -50.78
N SER A 184 -25.89 -21.91 -50.22
CA SER A 184 -26.61 -21.44 -49.03
C SER A 184 -25.68 -21.28 -47.83
N PHE A 185 -24.80 -22.26 -47.58
CA PHE A 185 -23.81 -22.19 -46.51
C PHE A 185 -22.86 -20.99 -46.66
N LEU A 186 -22.31 -20.75 -47.85
CA LEU A 186 -21.45 -19.59 -48.10
C LEU A 186 -22.20 -18.26 -47.91
N PHE A 187 -23.47 -18.21 -48.30
CA PHE A 187 -24.31 -17.04 -48.08
C PHE A 187 -24.52 -16.79 -46.57
N GLU A 188 -24.93 -17.81 -45.83
CA GLU A 188 -25.11 -17.75 -44.38
C GLU A 188 -23.83 -17.35 -43.65
N MET A 189 -22.70 -17.98 -43.98
CA MET A 189 -21.39 -17.67 -43.40
C MET A 189 -20.98 -16.22 -43.65
N ASN A 190 -21.24 -15.68 -44.85
CA ASN A 190 -20.91 -14.30 -45.18
C ASN A 190 -21.85 -13.30 -44.46
N THR A 191 -23.14 -13.65 -44.31
CA THR A 191 -24.06 -12.85 -43.49
C THR A 191 -23.69 -12.84 -42.02
N GLN A 192 -23.29 -13.99 -41.47
CA GLN A 192 -22.83 -14.11 -40.09
C GLN A 192 -21.54 -13.29 -39.88
N LYS A 193 -20.58 -13.35 -40.81
CA LYS A 193 -19.37 -12.51 -40.75
C LYS A 193 -19.71 -11.03 -40.68
N LYS A 194 -20.63 -10.53 -41.53
CA LYS A 194 -21.06 -9.12 -41.49
C LYS A 194 -21.70 -8.73 -40.15
N LEU A 195 -22.51 -9.60 -39.56
CA LEU A 195 -23.11 -9.36 -38.24
C LEU A 195 -22.03 -9.34 -37.16
N THR A 196 -21.08 -10.27 -37.20
CA THR A 196 -19.93 -10.31 -36.28
C THR A 196 -19.07 -9.04 -36.40
N ASP A 197 -18.80 -8.57 -37.62
CA ASP A 197 -18.04 -7.34 -37.88
C ASP A 197 -18.80 -6.07 -37.41
N GLN A 198 -20.12 -6.12 -37.30
CA GLN A 198 -20.94 -5.03 -36.74
C GLN A 198 -20.98 -5.06 -35.21
N ILE A 199 -20.94 -6.25 -34.60
CA ILE A 199 -20.98 -6.45 -33.14
C ILE A 199 -19.61 -6.21 -32.51
N LEU A 200 -18.55 -6.61 -33.20
CA LEU A 200 -17.18 -6.24 -32.83
C LEU A 200 -17.06 -4.73 -32.98
N ILE A 201 -16.95 -4.03 -31.86
CA ILE A 201 -16.54 -2.63 -31.81
C ILE A 201 -15.16 -2.58 -32.47
N ASN A 202 -15.12 -2.19 -33.76
CA ASN A 202 -13.87 -1.88 -34.44
C ASN A 202 -13.28 -0.64 -33.76
N ASP A 203 -12.40 -0.88 -32.78
CA ASP A 203 -11.63 0.13 -32.02
C ASP A 203 -10.79 1.07 -32.90
N ASN A 204 -10.73 0.83 -34.21
CA ASN A 204 -10.09 1.73 -35.18
C ASN A 204 -10.77 3.09 -35.33
N ARG A 205 -11.91 3.36 -34.68
CA ARG A 205 -12.48 4.73 -34.60
C ARG A 205 -11.89 5.58 -33.47
N TYR A 206 -11.08 5.00 -32.57
CA TYR A 206 -10.46 5.70 -31.45
C TYR A 206 -8.95 5.97 -31.64
N THR A 207 -8.49 6.13 -32.88
CA THR A 207 -7.12 6.60 -33.18
C THR A 207 -6.99 8.12 -33.25
N GLY A 208 -8.05 8.85 -32.91
CA GLY A 208 -8.01 10.31 -32.72
C GLY A 208 -8.08 10.64 -31.24
N THR A 209 -7.08 11.38 -30.72
CA THR A 209 -7.18 12.08 -29.44
C THR A 209 -8.31 13.10 -29.52
N ALA A 210 -9.52 12.70 -29.14
CA ALA A 210 -10.64 13.61 -29.01
C ALA A 210 -10.46 14.43 -27.72
N THR A 211 -10.40 15.75 -27.83
CA THR A 211 -10.45 16.65 -26.68
C THR A 211 -11.86 16.63 -26.10
N ILE A 212 -11.99 16.12 -24.89
CA ILE A 212 -13.25 16.06 -24.15
C ILE A 212 -13.30 17.27 -23.21
N TYR A 213 -14.42 18.00 -23.21
CA TYR A 213 -14.67 19.10 -22.29
C TYR A 213 -15.60 18.63 -21.17
N ILE A 214 -15.25 18.96 -19.93
CA ILE A 214 -16.04 18.61 -18.74
C ILE A 214 -16.63 19.89 -18.15
N PRO A 215 -17.96 19.98 -17.96
CA PRO A 215 -18.58 21.14 -17.33
C PRO A 215 -18.21 21.20 -15.84
N VAL A 216 -17.85 22.40 -15.37
CA VAL A 216 -17.56 22.69 -13.96
C VAL A 216 -18.44 23.86 -13.53
N VAL A 217 -19.06 23.75 -12.36
CA VAL A 217 -19.88 24.81 -11.77
C VAL A 217 -19.08 25.49 -10.66
N ILE A 218 -19.01 26.82 -10.70
CA ILE A 218 -18.35 27.65 -9.69
C ILE A 218 -19.43 28.49 -9.00
N CYS A 219 -19.48 28.44 -7.69
CA CYS A 219 -20.43 29.17 -6.86
C CYS A 219 -19.69 30.11 -5.91
N GLU A 220 -19.93 31.42 -6.01
CA GLU A 220 -19.44 32.40 -5.03
C GLU A 220 -20.60 32.82 -4.10
N CYS A 221 -20.44 32.56 -2.80
CA CYS A 221 -21.42 32.89 -1.76
C CYS A 221 -20.82 33.86 -0.74
N ASN A 222 -21.49 34.98 -0.48
CA ASN A 222 -21.18 35.84 0.65
C ASN A 222 -22.16 35.54 1.81
N ARG A 223 -21.68 34.88 2.87
CA ARG A 223 -22.53 34.43 3.99
C ARG A 223 -22.44 35.33 5.22
N ASP A 224 -21.42 36.19 5.32
CA ASP A 224 -21.15 36.99 6.51
C ASP A 224 -21.20 38.50 6.22
N LYS A 225 -21.52 39.30 7.26
CA LYS A 225 -21.45 40.77 7.19
C LYS A 225 -20.02 41.30 6.97
N THR A 226 -19.03 40.42 7.03
CA THR A 226 -17.60 40.70 6.89
C THR A 226 -17.08 40.35 5.49
N ASP A 227 -17.85 40.61 4.43
CA ASP A 227 -17.46 40.55 3.01
C ASP A 227 -16.54 39.38 2.55
N SER A 228 -16.58 38.26 3.26
CA SER A 228 -15.71 37.12 3.02
C SER A 228 -16.37 36.23 1.97
N LYS A 229 -15.84 36.29 0.75
CA LYS A 229 -16.29 35.53 -0.41
C LYS A 229 -15.92 34.05 -0.22
N ASN A 230 -16.91 33.20 -0.01
CA ASN A 230 -16.74 31.75 0.00
C ASN A 230 -16.97 31.20 -1.41
N LEU A 231 -16.01 30.44 -1.94
CA LEU A 231 -16.09 29.88 -3.27
C LEU A 231 -16.17 28.35 -3.21
N GLU A 232 -17.11 27.77 -3.95
CA GLU A 232 -17.38 26.34 -4.01
C GLU A 232 -17.37 25.87 -5.47
N ILE A 233 -16.56 24.85 -5.78
CA ILE A 233 -16.42 24.27 -7.12
C ILE A 233 -17.03 22.88 -7.16
N ILE A 234 -18.05 22.71 -7.99
CA ILE A 234 -18.81 21.47 -8.15
C ILE A 234 -18.48 20.86 -9.52
N VAL A 235 -18.03 19.60 -9.50
CA VAL A 235 -17.68 18.81 -10.69
C VAL A 235 -18.73 17.70 -10.86
N SER A 236 -19.02 17.31 -12.10
CA SER A 236 -19.96 16.21 -12.38
C SER A 236 -19.55 14.90 -11.68
N ASP A 237 -20.51 14.21 -11.10
CA ASP A 237 -20.28 12.92 -10.44
C ASP A 237 -20.30 11.72 -11.38
N VAL A 238 -20.72 11.92 -12.62
CA VAL A 238 -20.90 10.85 -13.60
C VAL A 238 -19.54 10.50 -14.23
N GLU A 239 -19.12 9.25 -14.06
CA GLU A 239 -17.97 8.61 -14.73
C GLU A 239 -16.55 9.12 -14.42
N LEU A 240 -16.38 10.03 -13.44
CA LEU A 240 -15.04 10.51 -13.03
C LEU A 240 -14.55 9.82 -11.75
N ASP A 241 -13.27 9.44 -11.73
CA ASP A 241 -12.60 8.94 -10.53
C ASP A 241 -12.26 10.07 -9.54
N ASN A 242 -12.02 9.71 -8.28
CA ASN A 242 -11.73 10.70 -7.23
C ASN A 242 -10.45 11.50 -7.51
N PHE A 243 -9.49 10.91 -8.23
CA PHE A 243 -8.24 11.57 -8.61
C PHE A 243 -8.48 12.66 -9.67
N SER A 244 -9.20 12.36 -10.75
CA SER A 244 -9.55 13.34 -11.79
C SER A 244 -10.43 14.45 -11.23
N LYS A 245 -11.38 14.14 -10.34
CA LYS A 245 -12.18 15.16 -9.64
C LYS A 245 -11.30 16.15 -8.88
N SER A 246 -10.32 15.64 -8.12
CA SER A 246 -9.39 16.48 -7.35
C SER A 246 -8.48 17.30 -8.27
N ALA A 247 -8.02 16.73 -9.38
CA ALA A 247 -7.18 17.43 -10.36
C ALA A 247 -7.93 18.58 -11.06
N ILE A 248 -9.20 18.35 -11.45
CA ILE A 248 -10.07 19.36 -12.05
C ILE A 248 -10.33 20.49 -11.04
N GLN A 249 -10.68 20.15 -9.79
CA GLN A 249 -10.92 21.13 -8.73
C GLN A 249 -9.69 22.01 -8.50
N ASN A 250 -8.50 21.42 -8.35
CA ASN A 250 -7.26 22.16 -8.13
C ASN A 250 -6.92 23.10 -9.31
N THR A 251 -7.13 22.64 -10.54
CA THR A 251 -6.90 23.44 -11.75
C THR A 251 -7.88 24.61 -11.83
N ALA A 252 -9.16 24.36 -11.54
CA ALA A 252 -10.17 25.40 -11.50
C ALA A 252 -9.91 26.45 -10.40
N TYR A 253 -9.45 26.04 -9.21
CA TYR A 253 -9.04 26.96 -8.14
C TYR A 253 -7.83 27.84 -8.54
N ALA A 254 -6.89 27.31 -9.31
CA ALA A 254 -5.72 28.09 -9.76
C ALA A 254 -6.09 29.19 -10.77
N GLU A 255 -7.04 28.91 -11.66
CA GLU A 255 -7.46 29.82 -12.73
C GLU A 255 -8.59 30.77 -12.32
N ILE A 256 -9.18 30.60 -11.13
CA ILE A 256 -10.34 31.36 -10.66
C ILE A 256 -10.09 32.85 -10.50
N ASN A 257 -8.86 33.23 -10.14
CA ASN A 257 -8.47 34.63 -9.97
C ASN A 257 -8.50 35.43 -11.29
N LYS A 258 -8.59 34.74 -12.43
CA LYS A 258 -8.72 35.36 -13.76
C LYS A 258 -10.18 35.51 -14.20
N VAL A 259 -11.13 34.94 -13.47
CA VAL A 259 -12.56 34.97 -13.81
C VAL A 259 -13.22 36.12 -13.05
N GLU A 260 -13.49 37.23 -13.74
CA GLU A 260 -14.29 38.32 -13.20
C GLU A 260 -15.77 38.09 -13.51
N TRP A 261 -16.62 38.03 -12.47
CA TRP A 261 -18.07 37.96 -12.64
C TRP A 261 -18.59 39.24 -13.30
N SER A 262 -19.04 39.14 -14.55
CA SER A 262 -19.65 40.25 -15.26
C SER A 262 -21.12 40.44 -14.88
N GLN A 263 -21.56 41.66 -14.56
CA GLN A 263 -22.98 41.92 -14.21
C GLN A 263 -23.96 41.75 -15.40
N LYS A 264 -23.47 41.42 -16.59
CA LYS A 264 -24.25 41.31 -17.82
C LYS A 264 -24.18 39.89 -18.38
N SER A 265 -25.21 39.10 -18.16
CA SER A 265 -25.46 37.92 -18.99
C SER A 265 -26.96 37.79 -19.27
N VAL A 266 -27.27 37.70 -20.57
CA VAL A 266 -28.59 37.35 -21.07
C VAL A 266 -28.94 35.97 -20.51
N SER A 267 -30.03 35.86 -19.76
CA SER A 267 -30.51 34.61 -19.18
C SER A 267 -30.69 33.58 -20.30
N ASN A 268 -29.84 32.53 -20.32
CA ASN A 268 -29.97 31.46 -21.30
C ASN A 268 -31.30 30.73 -21.09
N SER A 269 -32.18 30.82 -22.09
CA SER A 269 -33.54 30.26 -22.05
C SER A 269 -33.57 28.74 -21.86
N GLU A 270 -32.51 28.03 -22.25
CA GLU A 270 -32.40 26.58 -22.10
C GLU A 270 -32.22 26.16 -20.64
N ILE A 271 -31.36 26.87 -19.89
CA ILE A 271 -31.13 26.60 -18.46
C ILE A 271 -32.42 26.82 -17.67
N LYS A 272 -33.17 27.89 -18.01
CA LYS A 272 -34.48 28.17 -17.40
C LYS A 272 -35.49 27.07 -17.72
N SER A 273 -35.47 26.53 -18.94
CA SER A 273 -36.35 25.43 -19.37
C SER A 273 -36.04 24.14 -18.60
N GLU A 274 -34.77 23.74 -18.51
CA GLU A 274 -34.35 22.53 -17.78
C GLU A 274 -34.61 22.65 -16.27
N PHE A 275 -34.34 23.81 -15.66
CA PHE A 275 -34.66 24.04 -14.26
C PHE A 275 -36.17 23.96 -13.99
N SER A 276 -36.99 24.50 -14.90
CA SER A 276 -38.45 24.40 -14.81
C SER A 276 -38.93 22.94 -14.92
N LYS A 277 -38.32 22.13 -15.80
CA LYS A 277 -38.59 20.69 -15.89
C LYS A 277 -38.24 19.98 -14.58
N LEU A 278 -37.08 20.25 -13.99
CA LEU A 278 -36.67 19.66 -12.70
C LEU A 278 -37.57 20.07 -11.53
N LEU A 279 -38.03 21.31 -11.49
CA LEU A 279 -39.02 21.75 -10.51
C LEU A 279 -40.37 21.05 -10.71
N SER A 280 -40.78 20.83 -11.96
CA SER A 280 -42.02 20.12 -12.27
C SER A 280 -41.99 18.66 -11.82
N SER A 281 -40.86 17.97 -12.01
CA SER A 281 -40.67 16.56 -11.62
C SER A 281 -40.46 16.35 -10.11
N SER A 282 -40.15 17.40 -9.36
CA SER A 282 -39.98 17.33 -7.90
C SER A 282 -41.30 17.09 -7.16
N SER A 283 -41.28 16.26 -6.11
CA SER A 283 -42.43 15.93 -5.25
C SER A 283 -42.75 16.97 -4.17
N LYS A 284 -42.05 18.12 -4.16
CA LYS A 284 -42.24 19.19 -3.17
C LYS A 284 -43.54 19.99 -3.40
N SER A 285 -44.00 20.70 -2.36
CA SER A 285 -45.23 21.49 -2.43
C SER A 285 -45.14 22.67 -3.42
N GLN A 286 -46.28 23.07 -3.98
CA GLN A 286 -46.33 24.13 -5.01
C GLN A 286 -45.71 25.44 -4.53
N ARG A 287 -45.96 25.84 -3.28
CA ARG A 287 -45.35 27.03 -2.66
C ARG A 287 -43.82 27.00 -2.67
N VAL A 288 -43.20 25.83 -2.50
CA VAL A 288 -41.73 25.68 -2.54
C VAL A 288 -41.22 25.79 -3.97
N LYS A 289 -41.98 25.27 -4.95
CA LYS A 289 -41.64 25.39 -6.38
C LYS A 289 -41.69 26.84 -6.83
N ASP A 290 -42.70 27.60 -6.42
CA ASP A 290 -42.86 29.01 -6.77
C ASP A 290 -41.74 29.86 -6.13
N LEU A 291 -41.41 29.60 -4.86
CA LEU A 291 -40.29 30.27 -4.17
C LEU A 291 -38.94 29.95 -4.82
N ALA A 292 -38.71 28.69 -5.21
CA ALA A 292 -37.48 28.29 -5.88
C ALA A 292 -37.32 28.97 -7.26
N MET A 293 -38.42 29.12 -8.00
CA MET A 293 -38.42 29.84 -9.28
C MET A 293 -38.14 31.33 -9.09
N GLN A 294 -38.68 31.94 -8.03
CA GLN A 294 -38.40 33.33 -7.68
C GLN A 294 -36.92 33.55 -7.32
N LEU A 295 -36.33 32.64 -6.54
CA LEU A 295 -34.90 32.68 -6.19
C LEU A 295 -33.99 32.47 -7.40
N PHE A 296 -34.38 31.60 -8.34
CA PHE A 296 -33.63 31.40 -9.58
C PHE A 296 -33.61 32.67 -10.45
N GLN A 297 -34.72 33.41 -10.51
CA GLN A 297 -34.80 34.67 -11.25
C GLN A 297 -34.04 35.82 -10.60
N SER A 298 -33.91 35.83 -9.26
CA SER A 298 -33.16 36.85 -8.54
C SER A 298 -31.65 36.66 -8.57
N ASN A 299 -31.17 35.46 -8.92
CA ASN A 299 -29.76 35.12 -8.94
C ASN A 299 -29.17 35.31 -10.34
N ASN A 300 -27.99 35.92 -10.40
CA ASN A 300 -27.24 36.05 -11.63
C ASN A 300 -26.38 34.80 -11.85
N TYR A 301 -26.44 34.23 -13.06
CA TYR A 301 -25.58 33.12 -13.48
C TYR A 301 -24.91 33.46 -14.81
N GLN A 302 -23.67 32.98 -14.99
CA GLN A 302 -22.87 33.21 -16.19
C GLN A 302 -22.39 31.87 -16.75
N THR A 303 -22.41 31.76 -18.06
CA THR A 303 -21.84 30.63 -18.81
C THR A 303 -20.61 31.16 -19.54
N ILE A 304 -19.44 30.57 -19.28
CA ILE A 304 -18.15 30.88 -19.92
C ILE A 304 -17.82 29.77 -20.89
#